data_AF-A0A8B6GAJ7-F1
#
_entry.id   AF-A0A8B6GAJ7-F1
#
_cell.length_a   1.000
_cell.length_b   1.000
_cell.length_c   1.000
_cell.angle_alpha   90.00
_cell.angle_beta   90.00
_cell.angle_gamma   90.00
#
_symmetry.space_group_name_H-M   'P 1'
#
loop_
_entity.id
_entity.type
_entity.pdbx_description
1 polymer ?
#
loop_
_entity_poly.entity_id
_entity_poly.type
_entity_poly.pdbx_seq_one_letter_code
_entity_poly.pdbx_strand_id
1 'polypeptide(L)'
;MKTGNIFNFDVFLQEKSMITNCIYIFTFLFHISSALKLFQPREIIHLLENSCLLAVLVDSDDVFLSEDTGQLLRSLSEVSFQSEPYVQFGYINLKSFRWQNNQTLQTIKREHPSVNDIVLFPKSKVDRTCLLPAKPLMPKKNIDQKQHEIPKCERIKVPSKDVFFHDYLKLSRPVIIEGAMESWPAMTKWSNKFLREEYGDNKAHIKLTPRGEFEGVESSELWDNYKTFKIPEAVHKQLEFSDLVVVRPATLSMKFSELVDLIENVSDGVVKNVSAYLEYSSIPNHLPELENDIREMPFIVDVLNRQHLNIWFSDGNTLGKLHFDPFDNFLCQ
;
A
#
# COMPACT_ATOMS: atom_id res chain seq x y z
N MET A 1 -7.32 -17.13 -29.83
CA MET A 1 -6.98 -15.71 -30.08
C MET A 1 -8.15 -14.84 -29.68
N LYS A 2 -7.97 -14.00 -28.66
CA LYS A 2 -8.70 -12.76 -28.31
C LYS A 2 -8.31 -12.42 -26.86
N THR A 3 -7.09 -11.91 -26.69
CA THR A 3 -6.67 -11.23 -25.48
C THR A 3 -7.44 -9.92 -25.37
N GLY A 4 -8.29 -9.79 -24.37
CA GLY A 4 -8.95 -8.54 -24.03
C GLY A 4 -8.20 -7.89 -22.88
N ASN A 5 -7.50 -6.78 -23.16
CA ASN A 5 -6.93 -5.96 -22.10
C ASN A 5 -8.08 -5.22 -21.39
N ILE A 6 -7.97 -5.09 -20.08
CA ILE A 6 -8.98 -4.43 -19.23
C ILE A 6 -8.35 -3.16 -18.66
N PHE A 7 -8.89 -2.01 -19.03
CA PHE A 7 -8.83 -0.80 -18.22
C PHE A 7 -10.02 -0.85 -17.22
N ASN A 8 -9.98 -0.12 -16.10
CA ASN A 8 -10.87 -0.36 -14.96
C ASN A 8 -10.24 0.09 -13.61
N PHE A 9 -10.73 1.15 -12.95
CA PHE A 9 -10.38 1.49 -11.56
C PHE A 9 -11.10 0.54 -10.57
N ASP A 10 -10.34 -0.16 -9.71
CA ASP A 10 -10.69 -0.92 -8.48
C ASP A 10 -11.90 -1.91 -8.48
N VAL A 11 -11.80 -3.19 -8.01
CA VAL A 11 -10.70 -3.98 -7.40
C VAL A 11 -10.97 -5.53 -7.48
N PHE A 12 -10.83 -6.32 -6.39
CA PHE A 12 -10.51 -7.77 -6.36
C PHE A 12 -11.30 -8.54 -5.25
N LEU A 13 -11.40 -9.89 -5.11
CA LEU A 13 -11.17 -11.16 -5.87
C LEU A 13 -11.82 -12.32 -5.02
N GLN A 14 -11.91 -13.63 -5.34
CA GLN A 14 -11.49 -14.45 -6.50
C GLN A 14 -12.72 -15.23 -7.07
N GLU A 15 -13.00 -16.55 -6.99
CA GLU A 15 -12.40 -17.82 -6.48
C GLU A 15 -13.02 -19.00 -7.32
N LYS A 16 -12.64 -20.30 -7.34
CA LYS A 16 -11.80 -21.19 -6.51
C LYS A 16 -11.43 -22.50 -7.26
N SER A 17 -10.24 -23.07 -7.02
CA SER A 17 -9.76 -24.43 -7.42
C SER A 17 -9.57 -24.69 -8.94
N MET A 18 -8.77 -25.66 -9.42
CA MET A 18 -8.14 -26.84 -8.78
C MET A 18 -6.87 -27.32 -9.56
N ILE A 19 -5.80 -27.72 -8.84
CA ILE A 19 -4.76 -28.78 -9.11
C ILE A 19 -4.27 -28.98 -10.59
N THR A 20 -2.97 -29.01 -10.91
CA THR A 20 -2.11 -30.23 -10.88
C THR A 20 -0.61 -29.95 -11.11
N ASN A 21 0.27 -30.70 -10.43
CA ASN A 21 1.70 -31.00 -10.66
C ASN A 21 2.59 -30.10 -11.55
N CYS A 22 3.77 -29.75 -11.02
CA CYS A 22 5.00 -30.40 -11.51
C CYS A 22 6.10 -30.44 -10.43
N ILE A 23 6.93 -31.49 -10.43
CA ILE A 23 7.98 -31.74 -9.43
C ILE A 23 9.32 -31.26 -9.97
N TYR A 24 10.04 -30.43 -9.21
CA TYR A 24 11.50 -30.33 -9.33
C TYR A 24 12.17 -30.34 -7.96
N ILE A 25 12.77 -31.47 -7.62
CA ILE A 25 13.67 -31.60 -6.48
C ILE A 25 14.98 -30.92 -6.87
N PHE A 26 15.22 -29.72 -6.35
CA PHE A 26 16.55 -29.13 -6.29
C PHE A 26 17.00 -29.07 -4.84
N THR A 27 17.83 -30.03 -4.44
CA THR A 27 18.56 -30.04 -3.18
C THR A 27 19.68 -29.00 -3.21
N PHE A 28 19.31 -27.72 -3.23
CA PHE A 28 20.24 -26.63 -2.95
C PHE A 28 20.32 -26.45 -1.44
N LEU A 29 21.55 -26.54 -0.91
CA LEU A 29 21.91 -25.95 0.37
C LEU A 29 21.86 -24.42 0.23
N PHE A 30 20.66 -23.86 0.30
CA PHE A 30 20.45 -22.41 0.26
C PHE A 30 21.09 -21.78 1.50
N HIS A 31 22.20 -21.06 1.28
CA HIS A 31 22.79 -20.19 2.30
C HIS A 31 21.75 -19.19 2.81
N ILE A 32 21.70 -19.04 4.13
CA ILE A 32 20.74 -18.19 4.82
C ILE A 32 21.12 -16.72 4.57
N SER A 33 20.23 -16.00 3.88
CA SER A 33 20.31 -14.56 3.63
C SER A 33 18.86 -14.05 3.50
N SER A 34 18.25 -13.47 4.52
CA SER A 34 18.83 -12.89 5.75
C SER A 34 19.10 -13.89 6.89
N ALA A 35 20.21 -13.68 7.60
CA ALA A 35 20.48 -14.37 8.86
C ALA A 35 19.53 -13.88 9.96
N LEU A 36 18.81 -14.81 10.60
CA LEU A 36 18.11 -14.58 11.86
C LEU A 36 19.11 -14.08 12.92
N LYS A 37 18.68 -13.19 13.82
CA LYS A 37 19.57 -12.64 14.86
C LYS A 37 19.54 -13.46 16.15
N LEU A 38 20.72 -13.76 16.71
CA LEU A 38 20.86 -14.15 18.12
C LEU A 38 20.59 -12.93 19.01
N PHE A 39 19.52 -12.98 19.81
CA PHE A 39 19.18 -11.88 20.72
C PHE A 39 19.80 -12.07 22.10
N GLN A 40 20.59 -11.08 22.53
CA GLN A 40 21.17 -11.06 23.87
C GLN A 40 20.20 -10.45 24.90
N PRO A 41 20.21 -10.91 26.17
CA PRO A 41 19.27 -10.46 27.21
C PRO A 41 19.17 -8.94 27.39
N ARG A 42 20.27 -8.20 27.19
CA ARG A 42 20.31 -6.73 27.25
C ARG A 42 19.67 -6.07 26.03
N GLU A 43 19.84 -6.65 24.84
CA GLU A 43 19.23 -6.13 23.62
C GLU A 43 17.72 -6.28 23.65
N ILE A 44 17.21 -7.41 24.17
CA ILE A 44 15.77 -7.64 24.35
C ILE A 44 15.18 -6.49 25.19
N ILE A 45 15.75 -6.17 26.34
CA ILE A 45 15.23 -5.12 27.24
C ILE A 45 15.05 -3.77 26.50
N HIS A 46 16.04 -3.36 25.69
CA HIS A 46 15.94 -2.12 24.90
C HIS A 46 14.99 -2.24 23.70
N LEU A 47 14.96 -3.39 23.00
CA LEU A 47 14.05 -3.61 21.89
C LEU A 47 12.58 -3.52 22.33
N LEU A 48 12.24 -4.02 23.52
CA LEU A 48 10.86 -4.00 24.03
C LEU A 48 10.33 -2.60 24.38
N GLU A 49 11.15 -1.56 24.39
CA GLU A 49 10.64 -0.18 24.48
C GLU A 49 9.83 0.18 23.21
N ASN A 50 10.24 -0.32 22.04
CA ASN A 50 9.76 0.17 20.74
C ASN A 50 9.26 -0.93 19.77
N SER A 51 9.65 -2.20 19.98
CA SER A 51 9.39 -3.34 19.09
C SER A 51 8.92 -4.59 19.83
N CYS A 52 8.18 -5.46 19.17
CA CYS A 52 7.90 -6.82 19.61
C CYS A 52 8.97 -7.80 19.11
N LEU A 53 9.28 -8.82 19.91
CA LEU A 53 10.29 -9.83 19.61
C LEU A 53 9.63 -11.21 19.47
N LEU A 54 9.84 -11.88 18.34
CA LEU A 54 9.55 -13.31 18.19
C LEU A 54 10.88 -14.06 18.03
N ALA A 55 11.19 -14.94 18.97
CA ALA A 55 12.41 -15.73 18.94
C ALA A 55 12.12 -17.22 19.15
N VAL A 56 12.87 -18.09 18.46
CA VAL A 56 12.91 -19.52 18.78
C VAL A 56 14.03 -19.80 19.78
N LEU A 57 13.75 -20.68 20.74
CA LEU A 57 14.75 -21.18 21.68
C LEU A 57 15.59 -22.27 21.02
N VAL A 58 16.90 -22.01 20.91
CA VAL A 58 17.91 -22.97 20.44
C VAL A 58 18.82 -23.39 21.60
N ASP A 59 19.59 -24.45 21.42
CA ASP A 59 20.45 -25.01 22.48
C ASP A 59 21.95 -24.70 22.28
N SER A 60 22.28 -24.05 21.17
CA SER A 60 23.62 -23.71 20.69
C SER A 60 23.52 -22.41 19.89
N ASP A 61 24.65 -21.72 19.69
CA ASP A 61 24.66 -20.48 18.88
C ASP A 61 24.66 -20.78 17.37
N ASP A 62 25.05 -22.00 16.97
CA ASP A 62 24.83 -22.57 15.64
C ASP A 62 23.37 -23.02 15.47
N VAL A 63 22.69 -22.51 14.44
CA VAL A 63 21.22 -22.60 14.34
C VAL A 63 20.78 -23.88 13.60
N PHE A 64 20.52 -24.94 14.36
CA PHE A 64 19.81 -26.14 13.89
C PHE A 64 18.34 -26.13 14.32
N LEU A 65 17.51 -25.39 13.58
CA LEU A 65 16.06 -25.47 13.69
C LEU A 65 15.55 -26.78 13.08
N SER A 66 14.43 -27.31 13.58
CA SER A 66 13.65 -28.29 12.82
C SER A 66 13.12 -27.65 11.52
N GLU A 67 12.90 -28.46 10.49
CA GLU A 67 12.42 -27.98 9.19
C GLU A 67 11.10 -27.19 9.33
N ASP A 68 10.13 -27.73 10.09
CA ASP A 68 8.85 -27.06 10.39
C ASP A 68 9.04 -25.69 11.06
N THR A 69 9.91 -25.61 12.08
CA THR A 69 10.11 -24.37 12.85
C THR A 69 10.91 -23.33 12.06
N GLY A 70 11.85 -23.77 11.22
CA GLY A 70 12.56 -22.92 10.27
C GLY A 70 11.62 -22.36 9.19
N GLN A 71 10.79 -23.20 8.58
CA GLN A 71 9.77 -22.77 7.62
C GLN A 71 8.74 -21.83 8.26
N LEU A 72 8.31 -22.11 9.50
CA LEU A 72 7.36 -21.26 10.24
C LEU A 72 7.96 -19.88 10.58
N LEU A 73 9.16 -19.82 11.16
CA LEU A 73 9.83 -18.54 11.41
C LEU A 73 9.97 -17.73 10.12
N ARG A 74 10.38 -18.38 9.03
CA ARG A 74 10.56 -17.76 7.72
C ARG A 74 9.25 -17.24 7.12
N SER A 75 8.17 -18.01 7.21
CA SER A 75 6.83 -17.60 6.77
C SER A 75 6.29 -16.41 7.60
N LEU A 76 6.65 -16.33 8.87
CA LEU A 76 6.31 -15.18 9.71
C LEU A 76 7.16 -13.95 9.33
N SER A 77 8.49 -14.07 9.21
CA SER A 77 9.38 -12.94 8.95
C SER A 77 9.38 -12.43 7.51
N GLU A 78 9.44 -13.31 6.51
CA GLU A 78 9.58 -12.94 5.08
C GLU A 78 8.24 -12.74 4.37
N VAL A 79 7.13 -13.26 4.91
CA VAL A 79 5.80 -13.14 4.28
C VAL A 79 4.82 -12.36 5.17
N SER A 80 4.59 -12.83 6.40
CA SER A 80 3.49 -12.32 7.24
C SER A 80 3.76 -10.93 7.82
N PHE A 81 4.98 -10.68 8.31
CA PHE A 81 5.39 -9.45 9.00
C PHE A 81 6.51 -8.69 8.28
N GLN A 82 6.74 -8.99 7.00
CA GLN A 82 7.83 -8.46 6.17
C GLN A 82 7.89 -6.92 6.08
N SER A 83 6.77 -6.22 6.32
CA SER A 83 6.67 -4.75 6.31
C SER A 83 6.30 -4.16 7.66
N GLU A 84 6.48 -4.92 8.75
CA GLU A 84 6.24 -4.48 10.12
C GLU A 84 7.59 -4.23 10.82
N PRO A 85 8.22 -3.04 10.67
CA PRO A 85 9.59 -2.79 11.14
C PRO A 85 9.74 -2.94 12.67
N TYR A 86 8.64 -2.84 13.40
CA TYR A 86 8.56 -3.02 14.84
C TYR A 86 8.35 -4.48 15.29
N VAL A 87 8.37 -5.46 14.37
CA VAL A 87 8.32 -6.90 14.69
C VAL A 87 9.66 -7.54 14.31
N GLN A 88 10.38 -8.03 15.31
CA GLN A 88 11.77 -8.47 15.20
C GLN A 88 11.88 -9.99 15.37
N PHE A 89 12.56 -10.65 14.42
CA PHE A 89 12.65 -12.11 14.33
C PHE A 89 14.08 -12.62 14.58
N GLY A 90 14.20 -13.75 15.28
CA GLY A 90 15.52 -14.30 15.62
C GLY A 90 15.47 -15.56 16.48
N TYR A 91 16.52 -15.75 17.27
CA TYR A 91 16.67 -16.88 18.18
C TYR A 91 17.36 -16.49 19.49
N ILE A 92 17.20 -17.36 20.49
CA ILE A 92 17.80 -17.22 21.83
C ILE A 92 18.42 -18.56 22.22
N ASN A 93 19.72 -18.58 22.52
CA ASN A 93 20.38 -19.75 23.08
C ASN A 93 19.99 -19.96 24.54
N LEU A 94 19.12 -20.93 24.80
CA LEU A 94 18.54 -21.23 26.10
C LEU A 94 19.57 -21.66 27.15
N LYS A 95 20.69 -22.27 26.74
CA LYS A 95 21.74 -22.69 27.68
C LYS A 95 22.48 -21.49 28.25
N SER A 96 22.85 -20.52 27.41
CA SER A 96 23.63 -19.33 27.80
C SER A 96 22.77 -18.17 28.32
N PHE A 97 21.48 -18.10 27.97
CA PHE A 97 20.59 -17.00 28.34
C PHE A 97 20.45 -16.78 29.85
N ARG A 98 20.88 -15.63 30.36
CA ARG A 98 20.65 -15.17 31.74
C ARG A 98 20.25 -13.69 31.75
N TRP A 99 19.20 -13.37 32.51
CA TRP A 99 18.81 -11.99 32.77
C TRP A 99 19.86 -11.23 33.60
N GLN A 100 19.74 -9.91 33.71
CA GLN A 100 20.71 -9.07 34.44
C GLN A 100 20.81 -9.44 35.94
N ASN A 101 19.77 -10.05 36.51
CA ASN A 101 19.72 -10.59 37.87
C ASN A 101 20.15 -12.09 37.97
N ASN A 102 20.80 -12.61 36.92
CA ASN A 102 21.23 -14.00 36.74
C ASN A 102 20.12 -15.07 36.71
N GLN A 103 18.84 -14.69 36.59
CA GLN A 103 17.74 -15.65 36.39
C GLN A 103 17.71 -16.20 34.96
N THR A 104 17.20 -17.42 34.79
CA THR A 104 16.91 -18.01 33.47
C THR A 104 15.64 -17.44 32.85
N LEU A 105 15.38 -17.75 31.58
CA LEU A 105 14.11 -17.42 30.95
C LEU A 105 12.98 -18.25 31.59
N GLN A 106 11.93 -17.57 32.05
CA GLN A 106 10.67 -18.16 32.52
C GLN A 106 9.55 -17.69 31.60
N THR A 107 8.52 -18.53 31.37
CA THR A 107 7.38 -18.18 30.51
C THR A 107 6.06 -18.28 31.26
N ILE A 108 5.04 -17.54 30.81
CA ILE A 108 3.71 -17.45 31.43
C ILE A 108 3.02 -18.84 31.54
N LYS A 109 3.40 -19.82 30.70
CA LYS A 109 2.78 -21.16 30.65
C LYS A 109 3.70 -22.31 31.07
N ARG A 110 5.01 -22.08 31.18
CA ARG A 110 6.03 -23.09 31.53
C ARG A 110 7.22 -22.42 32.23
N GLU A 111 7.59 -22.90 33.41
CA GLU A 111 8.81 -22.48 34.12
C GLU A 111 10.09 -22.95 33.42
N HIS A 112 9.98 -24.03 32.64
CA HIS A 112 11.05 -24.61 31.83
C HIS A 112 10.58 -24.73 30.38
N PRO A 113 10.91 -23.75 29.51
CA PRO A 113 10.66 -23.88 28.08
C PRO A 113 11.71 -24.81 27.43
N SER A 114 11.45 -25.25 26.21
CA SER A 114 12.21 -26.29 25.51
C SER A 114 12.81 -25.80 24.19
N VAL A 115 13.75 -26.57 23.64
CA VAL A 115 14.35 -26.30 22.32
C VAL A 115 13.27 -26.39 21.24
N ASN A 116 13.28 -25.46 20.29
CA ASN A 116 12.23 -25.19 19.29
C ASN A 116 10.90 -24.60 19.84
N ASP A 117 10.74 -24.33 21.15
CA ASP A 117 9.62 -23.48 21.60
C ASP A 117 9.80 -22.05 21.04
N ILE A 118 8.70 -21.45 20.58
CA ILE A 118 8.64 -20.05 20.15
C ILE A 118 8.26 -19.18 21.36
N VAL A 119 9.06 -18.15 21.63
CA VAL A 119 8.78 -17.14 22.66
C VAL A 119 8.48 -15.78 22.03
N LEU A 120 7.38 -15.17 22.49
CA LEU A 120 6.95 -13.82 22.12
C LEU A 120 7.19 -12.89 23.31
N PHE A 121 7.88 -11.79 23.07
CA PHE A 121 8.01 -10.69 24.02
C PHE A 121 7.24 -9.47 23.50
N PRO A 122 6.16 -9.03 24.18
CA PRO A 122 5.44 -7.81 23.84
C PRO A 122 6.18 -6.56 24.34
N LYS A 123 5.88 -5.40 23.78
CA LYS A 123 6.46 -4.13 24.23
C LYS A 123 6.15 -3.84 25.70
N SER A 124 7.09 -3.18 26.38
CA SER A 124 6.96 -2.71 27.77
C SER A 124 5.97 -1.55 27.89
N LYS A 125 5.91 -0.69 26.87
CA LYS A 125 4.88 0.34 26.71
C LYS A 125 3.66 -0.26 25.99
N VAL A 126 2.50 -0.27 26.66
CA VAL A 126 1.26 -0.83 26.12
C VAL A 126 0.60 0.14 25.13
N ASP A 127 1.14 0.18 23.91
CA ASP A 127 0.47 0.73 22.74
C ASP A 127 -0.03 -0.38 21.80
N ARG A 128 -0.99 -0.04 20.93
CA ARG A 128 -1.77 -1.04 20.18
C ARG A 128 -1.09 -1.57 18.91
N THR A 129 0.08 -1.05 18.54
CA THR A 129 0.76 -1.40 17.27
C THR A 129 1.52 -2.73 17.34
N CYS A 130 1.74 -3.27 18.54
CA CYS A 130 2.49 -4.52 18.79
C CYS A 130 2.09 -5.71 17.90
N LEU A 131 0.79 -5.99 17.86
CA LEU A 131 0.14 -7.08 17.13
C LEU A 131 -1.32 -6.66 16.97
N LEU A 132 -1.61 -5.74 16.05
CA LEU A 132 -3.00 -5.53 15.63
C LEU A 132 -3.48 -6.83 14.98
N PRO A 133 -4.50 -7.53 15.52
CA PRO A 133 -5.16 -8.54 14.73
C PRO A 133 -5.78 -7.85 13.52
N ALA A 134 -5.82 -8.53 12.37
CA ALA A 134 -6.86 -8.23 11.39
C ALA A 134 -8.19 -8.21 12.16
N LYS A 135 -8.85 -7.03 12.21
CA LYS A 135 -9.93 -6.76 13.18
C LYS A 135 -10.86 -7.98 13.24
N PRO A 136 -11.09 -8.59 14.43
CA PRO A 136 -12.19 -9.52 14.55
C PRO A 136 -13.42 -8.78 14.02
N LEU A 137 -14.09 -9.35 13.02
CA LEU A 137 -15.41 -8.88 12.61
C LEU A 137 -16.21 -8.79 13.90
N MET A 138 -16.51 -7.56 14.36
CA MET A 138 -17.11 -7.39 15.68
C MET A 138 -18.33 -8.29 15.73
N PRO A 139 -18.44 -9.20 16.73
CA PRO A 139 -19.54 -10.15 16.78
C PRO A 139 -20.80 -9.31 16.70
N LYS A 140 -21.55 -9.45 15.59
CA LYS A 140 -22.50 -8.42 15.15
C LYS A 140 -23.38 -8.04 16.34
N LYS A 141 -23.17 -6.82 16.88
CA LYS A 141 -24.16 -6.25 17.78
C LYS A 141 -25.47 -6.26 16.99
N ASN A 142 -26.54 -6.78 17.57
CA ASN A 142 -27.87 -6.47 17.10
C ASN A 142 -28.18 -5.04 17.62
N ILE A 143 -27.73 -3.89 17.07
CA ILE A 143 -27.82 -3.40 15.68
C ILE A 143 -28.63 -4.33 14.79
N ASP A 144 -29.94 -4.10 14.75
CA ASP A 144 -30.85 -4.74 13.81
C ASP A 144 -30.17 -4.87 12.45
N GLN A 145 -30.17 -6.08 11.88
CA GLN A 145 -29.56 -6.35 10.58
C GLN A 145 -30.44 -5.83 9.42
N LYS A 146 -30.95 -4.60 9.59
CA LYS A 146 -31.00 -3.61 8.51
C LYS A 146 -29.57 -3.39 8.04
N GLN A 147 -29.15 -4.31 7.18
CA GLN A 147 -28.01 -4.20 6.29
C GLN A 147 -28.10 -2.85 5.59
N HIS A 148 -27.39 -1.85 6.11
CA HIS A 148 -27.31 -0.55 5.49
C HIS A 148 -26.53 -0.74 4.19
N GLU A 149 -27.26 -0.83 3.09
CA GLU A 149 -26.71 -0.86 1.76
C GLU A 149 -25.83 0.38 1.60
N ILE A 150 -24.57 0.18 1.22
CA ILE A 150 -23.63 1.29 1.00
C ILE A 150 -24.24 2.17 -0.09
N PRO A 151 -24.44 3.49 0.15
CA PRO A 151 -25.06 4.37 -0.82
C PRO A 151 -24.34 4.30 -2.17
N LYS A 152 -25.05 3.82 -3.20
CA LYS A 152 -24.53 3.72 -4.55
C LYS A 152 -24.50 5.12 -5.18
N CYS A 153 -23.38 5.46 -5.82
CA CYS A 153 -23.31 6.66 -6.65
C CYS A 153 -24.33 6.54 -7.80
N GLU A 154 -25.05 7.62 -8.10
CA GLU A 154 -26.03 7.64 -9.18
C GLU A 154 -25.33 7.53 -10.54
N ARG A 155 -25.93 6.80 -11.48
CA ARG A 155 -25.35 6.59 -12.82
C ARG A 155 -26.34 7.10 -13.87
N ILE A 156 -25.96 8.17 -14.58
CA ILE A 156 -26.79 8.86 -15.57
C ILE A 156 -26.14 8.82 -16.96
N LYS A 157 -26.90 9.15 -18.01
CA LYS A 157 -26.33 9.57 -19.29
C LYS A 157 -25.97 11.05 -19.24
N VAL A 158 -25.13 11.50 -20.19
CA VAL A 158 -24.76 12.91 -20.41
C VAL A 158 -25.93 13.87 -20.18
N PRO A 159 -25.94 14.68 -19.09
CA PRO A 159 -27.04 15.57 -18.75
C PRO A 159 -27.03 16.85 -19.60
N SER A 160 -28.09 17.67 -19.48
CA SER A 160 -28.02 19.08 -19.88
C SER A 160 -27.20 19.89 -18.87
N LYS A 161 -26.72 21.06 -19.30
CA LYS A 161 -26.00 22.03 -18.46
C LYS A 161 -26.79 22.38 -17.19
N ASP A 162 -28.09 22.65 -17.32
CA ASP A 162 -28.95 23.04 -16.20
C ASP A 162 -29.17 21.90 -15.21
N VAL A 163 -29.40 20.66 -15.69
CA VAL A 163 -29.56 19.47 -14.85
C VAL A 163 -28.26 19.17 -14.09
N PHE A 164 -27.11 19.24 -14.77
CA PHE A 164 -25.82 19.06 -14.11
C PHE A 164 -25.58 20.12 -13.01
N PHE A 165 -25.85 21.39 -13.32
CA PHE A 165 -25.67 22.48 -12.38
C PHE A 165 -26.60 22.36 -11.16
N HIS A 166 -27.89 22.13 -11.37
CA HIS A 166 -28.89 22.17 -10.31
C HIS A 166 -28.94 20.91 -9.43
N ASP A 167 -28.85 19.73 -10.03
CA ASP A 167 -29.10 18.46 -9.32
C ASP A 167 -27.81 17.83 -8.76
N TYR A 168 -26.63 18.29 -9.21
CA TYR A 168 -25.33 17.73 -8.85
C TYR A 168 -24.34 18.79 -8.34
N LEU A 169 -23.85 19.67 -9.20
CA LEU A 169 -22.74 20.60 -8.87
C LEU A 169 -23.09 21.54 -7.72
N LYS A 170 -24.23 22.24 -7.79
CA LYS A 170 -24.69 23.17 -6.74
C LYS A 170 -24.94 22.49 -5.38
N LEU A 171 -25.13 21.17 -5.38
CA LEU A 171 -25.41 20.37 -4.19
C LEU A 171 -24.18 19.58 -3.71
N SER A 172 -23.03 19.73 -4.37
CA SER A 172 -21.81 18.91 -4.17
C SER A 172 -22.10 17.40 -4.15
N ARG A 173 -23.04 16.96 -5.01
CA ARG A 173 -23.57 15.59 -5.02
C ARG A 173 -22.84 14.75 -6.08
N PRO A 174 -22.18 13.64 -5.71
CA PRO A 174 -21.41 12.82 -6.66
C PRO A 174 -22.33 12.07 -7.63
N VAL A 175 -21.85 11.89 -8.86
CA VAL A 175 -22.55 11.20 -9.96
C VAL A 175 -21.56 10.59 -10.94
N ILE A 176 -21.91 9.44 -11.53
CA ILE A 176 -21.19 8.81 -12.64
C ILE A 176 -21.95 9.14 -13.93
N ILE A 177 -21.27 9.78 -14.90
CA ILE A 177 -21.88 10.23 -16.15
C ILE A 177 -21.39 9.34 -17.30
N GLU A 178 -22.23 8.42 -17.75
CA GLU A 178 -21.95 7.54 -18.87
C GLU A 178 -22.06 8.26 -20.21
N GLY A 179 -21.16 7.92 -21.14
CA GLY A 179 -21.13 8.43 -22.51
C GLY A 179 -20.42 9.78 -22.69
N ALA A 180 -20.00 10.43 -21.60
CA ALA A 180 -19.36 11.76 -21.65
C ALA A 180 -18.02 11.78 -22.44
N MET A 181 -17.39 10.62 -22.61
CA MET A 181 -16.08 10.45 -23.24
C MET A 181 -16.12 9.76 -24.62
N GLU A 182 -17.30 9.35 -25.12
CA GLU A 182 -17.44 8.60 -26.38
C GLU A 182 -16.86 9.32 -27.62
N SER A 183 -16.75 10.65 -27.57
CA SER A 183 -16.19 11.50 -28.62
C SER A 183 -14.70 11.83 -28.48
N TRP A 184 -14.02 11.34 -27.43
CA TRP A 184 -12.61 11.59 -27.16
C TRP A 184 -11.73 10.63 -27.99
N PRO A 185 -10.82 11.12 -28.86
CA PRO A 185 -9.85 10.25 -29.54
C PRO A 185 -9.06 9.34 -28.58
N ALA A 186 -8.81 9.77 -27.34
CA ALA A 186 -8.15 9.00 -26.30
C ALA A 186 -8.70 7.56 -26.17
N MET A 187 -10.04 7.39 -26.23
CA MET A 187 -10.74 6.10 -26.05
C MET A 187 -10.39 5.01 -27.08
N THR A 188 -9.75 5.39 -28.19
CA THR A 188 -9.37 4.46 -29.29
C THR A 188 -7.90 4.57 -29.68
N LYS A 189 -7.25 5.70 -29.37
CA LYS A 189 -5.85 5.99 -29.71
C LYS A 189 -4.89 5.60 -28.59
N TRP A 190 -5.25 5.83 -27.32
CA TRP A 190 -4.34 5.64 -26.20
C TRP A 190 -4.20 4.15 -25.86
N SER A 191 -2.95 3.70 -25.78
CA SER A 191 -2.57 2.35 -25.42
C SER A 191 -1.11 2.37 -24.96
N ASN A 192 -0.68 1.36 -24.20
CA ASN A 192 0.72 1.23 -23.77
C ASN A 192 1.68 1.35 -24.96
N LYS A 193 1.37 0.69 -26.09
CA LYS A 193 2.12 0.78 -27.34
C LYS A 193 2.21 2.21 -27.86
N PHE A 194 1.07 2.90 -28.03
CA PHE A 194 1.04 4.29 -28.52
C PHE A 194 1.83 5.24 -27.60
N LEU A 195 1.62 5.15 -26.29
CA LEU A 195 2.31 6.03 -25.33
C LEU A 195 3.82 5.77 -25.29
N ARG A 196 4.22 4.50 -25.41
CA ARG A 196 5.61 4.04 -25.51
C ARG A 196 6.29 4.46 -26.82
N GLU A 197 5.59 4.44 -27.95
CA GLU A 197 6.16 4.78 -29.26
C GLU A 197 6.28 6.30 -29.46
N GLU A 198 5.26 7.09 -29.10
CA GLU A 198 5.24 8.54 -29.34
C GLU A 198 5.94 9.34 -28.22
N TYR A 199 5.81 8.93 -26.96
CA TYR A 199 6.34 9.66 -25.79
C TYR A 199 7.43 8.89 -25.04
N GLY A 200 7.93 7.78 -25.60
CA GLY A 200 8.86 6.86 -24.94
C GLY A 200 10.15 7.50 -24.42
N ASP A 201 10.64 8.55 -25.06
CA ASP A 201 11.82 9.31 -24.64
C ASP A 201 11.52 10.46 -23.66
N ASN A 202 10.24 10.80 -23.42
CA ASN A 202 9.87 11.83 -22.46
C ASN A 202 10.21 11.41 -21.03
N LYS A 203 10.54 12.40 -20.19
CA LYS A 203 10.93 12.20 -18.80
C LYS A 203 9.71 12.04 -17.91
N ALA A 204 9.46 10.82 -17.43
CA ALA A 204 8.43 10.53 -16.45
C ALA A 204 8.90 10.91 -15.03
N HIS A 205 7.96 11.33 -14.19
CA HIS A 205 8.17 11.63 -12.77
C HIS A 205 7.27 10.73 -11.94
N ILE A 206 7.84 9.70 -11.32
CA ILE A 206 7.06 8.59 -10.75
C ILE A 206 7.33 8.39 -9.26
N LYS A 207 6.43 7.67 -8.62
CA LYS A 207 6.63 7.03 -7.32
C LYS A 207 6.89 5.54 -7.52
N LEU A 208 7.73 4.96 -6.66
CA LEU A 208 7.85 3.51 -6.48
C LEU A 208 7.50 3.14 -5.04
N THR A 209 6.77 2.05 -4.84
CA THR A 209 6.49 1.45 -3.52
C THR A 209 6.62 -0.07 -3.61
N PRO A 210 6.86 -0.81 -2.52
CA PRO A 210 6.91 -2.28 -2.60
C PRO A 210 5.54 -2.97 -2.74
N ARG A 211 4.44 -2.26 -2.43
CA ARG A 211 3.10 -2.85 -2.22
C ARG A 211 1.92 -2.04 -2.77
N GLY A 212 2.14 -0.88 -3.38
CA GLY A 212 1.07 -0.02 -3.90
C GLY A 212 0.64 1.14 -2.99
N GLU A 213 1.19 1.25 -1.78
CA GLU A 213 0.82 2.32 -0.83
C GLU A 213 1.59 3.61 -1.10
N PHE A 214 1.03 4.48 -1.94
CA PHE A 214 1.68 5.74 -2.35
C PHE A 214 1.47 6.92 -1.38
N GLU A 215 0.73 6.69 -0.30
CA GLU A 215 0.49 7.67 0.76
C GLU A 215 0.66 7.00 2.13
N GLY A 216 1.18 7.74 3.11
CA GLY A 216 1.40 7.27 4.47
C GLY A 216 1.17 8.36 5.51
N VAL A 217 1.29 8.00 6.79
CA VAL A 217 1.37 8.95 7.90
C VAL A 217 2.58 8.63 8.76
N GLU A 218 3.31 9.67 9.16
CA GLU A 218 4.50 9.58 10.01
C GLU A 218 4.42 10.57 11.16
N SER A 219 5.25 10.38 12.20
CA SER A 219 5.41 11.39 13.24
C SER A 219 6.10 12.63 12.66
N SER A 220 5.51 13.79 12.92
CA SER A 220 6.06 15.10 12.58
C SER A 220 7.47 15.37 13.17
N GLU A 221 7.87 14.66 14.23
CA GLU A 221 9.20 14.79 14.84
C GLU A 221 10.34 14.35 13.89
N LEU A 222 10.04 13.46 12.95
CA LEU A 222 10.98 12.95 11.93
C LEU A 222 11.30 13.99 10.85
N TRP A 223 10.52 15.08 10.76
CA TRP A 223 10.54 16.03 9.65
C TRP A 223 11.13 17.38 10.10
N ASP A 224 12.41 17.64 9.79
CA ASP A 224 13.13 18.84 10.25
C ASP A 224 12.46 20.16 9.83
N ASN A 225 11.80 20.19 8.67
CA ASN A 225 11.02 21.36 8.23
C ASN A 225 9.82 21.64 9.15
N TYR A 226 9.19 20.62 9.76
CA TYR A 226 8.06 20.80 10.68
C TYR A 226 8.43 21.64 11.91
N LYS A 227 9.69 21.55 12.36
CA LYS A 227 10.25 22.34 13.47
C LYS A 227 10.30 23.86 13.19
N THR A 228 10.16 24.25 11.92
CA THR A 228 10.16 25.66 11.47
C THR A 228 8.87 26.10 10.78
N PHE A 229 8.10 25.15 10.24
CA PHE A 229 6.78 25.39 9.65
C PHE A 229 5.77 25.80 10.74
N LYS A 230 4.93 26.79 10.43
CA LYS A 230 3.90 27.27 11.36
C LYS A 230 2.52 27.06 10.78
N ILE A 231 1.87 25.98 11.22
CA ILE A 231 0.44 25.74 10.98
C ILE A 231 -0.33 26.92 11.63
N PRO A 232 -1.26 27.58 10.92
CA PRO A 232 -2.09 28.62 11.52
C PRO A 232 -2.90 28.07 12.69
N GLU A 233 -2.96 28.80 13.81
CA GLU A 233 -3.63 28.42 15.06
C GLU A 233 -5.07 27.92 14.86
N ALA A 234 -5.82 28.53 13.92
CA ALA A 234 -7.18 28.13 13.57
C ALA A 234 -7.25 26.75 12.88
N VAL A 235 -6.22 26.36 12.13
CA VAL A 235 -6.11 25.03 11.50
C VAL A 235 -5.62 24.01 12.53
N HIS A 236 -4.60 24.34 13.33
CA HIS A 236 -4.05 23.44 14.34
C HIS A 236 -5.12 23.00 15.37
N LYS A 237 -6.06 23.88 15.72
CA LYS A 237 -7.21 23.58 16.59
C LYS A 237 -8.26 22.62 15.99
N GLN A 238 -8.16 22.30 14.70
CA GLN A 238 -9.05 21.39 13.98
C GLN A 238 -8.37 20.07 13.58
N LEU A 239 -7.06 19.91 13.85
CA LEU A 239 -6.35 18.66 13.58
C LEU A 239 -6.65 17.62 14.66
N GLU A 240 -7.22 16.48 14.27
CA GLU A 240 -7.39 15.33 15.18
C GLU A 240 -6.05 14.69 15.59
N PHE A 241 -5.01 14.85 14.76
CA PHE A 241 -3.68 14.25 14.90
C PHE A 241 -2.58 15.28 14.60
N SER A 242 -2.45 16.31 15.42
CA SER A 242 -1.48 17.42 15.22
C SER A 242 0.00 17.03 15.37
N ASP A 243 0.27 15.79 15.79
CA ASP A 243 1.59 15.16 15.91
C ASP A 243 1.99 14.36 14.65
N LEU A 244 1.07 14.15 13.71
CA LEU A 244 1.30 13.39 12.48
C LEU A 244 1.38 14.28 11.23
N VAL A 245 2.11 13.81 10.22
CA VAL A 245 2.17 14.39 8.87
C VAL A 245 1.82 13.33 7.82
N VAL A 246 1.17 13.76 6.73
CA VAL A 246 0.98 12.93 5.54
C VAL A 246 2.29 12.87 4.77
N VAL A 247 2.71 11.67 4.38
CA VAL A 247 3.94 11.43 3.61
C VAL A 247 3.62 10.72 2.30
N ARG A 248 4.47 10.91 1.29
CA ARG A 248 4.43 10.19 0.01
C ARG A 248 5.85 9.75 -0.37
N PRO A 249 6.04 8.66 -1.13
CA PRO A 249 7.36 8.19 -1.56
C PRO A 249 8.18 9.26 -2.28
N ALA A 250 9.50 9.11 -2.28
CA ALA A 250 10.38 9.97 -3.06
C ALA A 250 10.03 9.91 -4.56
N THR A 251 10.05 11.05 -5.23
CA THR A 251 9.86 11.10 -6.69
C THR A 251 11.14 10.62 -7.38
N LEU A 252 11.04 9.53 -8.14
CA LEU A 252 12.06 9.06 -9.06
C LEU A 252 11.74 9.56 -10.47
N SER A 253 12.71 9.42 -11.38
CA SER A 253 12.53 9.84 -12.77
C SER A 253 13.31 8.97 -13.73
N MET A 254 12.64 8.59 -14.81
CA MET A 254 13.06 7.64 -15.84
C MET A 254 12.41 8.04 -17.16
N LYS A 255 12.73 7.35 -18.26
CA LYS A 255 11.99 7.50 -19.52
C LYS A 255 10.56 6.96 -19.38
N PHE A 256 9.63 7.50 -20.17
CA PHE A 256 8.26 6.96 -20.23
C PHE A 256 8.25 5.53 -20.77
N SER A 257 9.14 5.19 -21.71
CA SER A 257 9.32 3.80 -22.18
C SER A 257 9.69 2.84 -21.05
N GLU A 258 10.67 3.20 -20.22
CA GLU A 258 11.11 2.43 -19.04
C GLU A 258 9.98 2.27 -18.00
N LEU A 259 9.11 3.29 -17.85
CA LEU A 259 7.90 3.19 -17.01
C LEU A 259 6.88 2.20 -17.58
N VAL A 260 6.61 2.23 -18.89
CA VAL A 260 5.70 1.25 -19.52
C VAL A 260 6.27 -0.15 -19.42
N ASP A 261 7.58 -0.34 -19.60
CA ASP A 261 8.26 -1.64 -19.36
C ASP A 261 8.09 -2.12 -17.92
N LEU A 262 8.31 -1.24 -16.94
CA LEU A 262 8.17 -1.61 -15.53
C LEU A 262 6.72 -2.00 -15.19
N ILE A 263 5.74 -1.24 -15.67
CA ILE A 263 4.32 -1.51 -15.47
C ILE A 263 3.92 -2.85 -16.12
N GLU A 264 4.26 -3.08 -17.38
CA GLU A 264 3.91 -4.32 -18.09
C GLU A 264 4.57 -5.55 -17.43
N ASN A 265 5.84 -5.44 -17.01
CA ASN A 265 6.52 -6.53 -16.29
C ASN A 265 5.97 -6.79 -14.88
N VAL A 266 5.38 -5.79 -14.20
CA VAL A 266 4.67 -5.98 -12.92
C VAL A 266 3.31 -6.63 -13.14
N SER A 267 2.53 -6.17 -14.12
CA SER A 267 1.22 -6.76 -14.46
C SER A 267 1.33 -8.21 -14.96
N ASP A 268 2.37 -8.55 -15.73
CA ASP A 268 2.70 -9.93 -16.13
C ASP A 268 3.33 -10.77 -15.00
N GLY A 269 3.63 -10.16 -13.85
CA GLY A 269 4.20 -10.84 -12.68
C GLY A 269 5.66 -11.30 -12.86
N VAL A 270 6.36 -10.79 -13.87
CA VAL A 270 7.81 -10.99 -14.09
C VAL A 270 8.61 -10.26 -13.01
N VAL A 271 8.20 -9.03 -12.70
CA VAL A 271 8.71 -8.20 -11.63
C VAL A 271 7.74 -8.23 -10.44
N LYS A 272 8.26 -8.25 -9.21
CA LYS A 272 7.48 -8.42 -7.97
C LYS A 272 8.02 -7.54 -6.85
N ASN A 273 7.19 -7.27 -5.85
CA ASN A 273 7.51 -6.44 -4.69
C ASN A 273 7.93 -5.00 -5.07
N VAL A 274 7.37 -4.50 -6.18
CA VAL A 274 7.41 -3.10 -6.59
C VAL A 274 6.11 -2.80 -7.35
N SER A 275 5.60 -1.60 -7.14
CA SER A 275 4.53 -0.97 -7.90
C SER A 275 4.97 0.44 -8.31
N ALA A 276 4.59 0.87 -9.51
CA ALA A 276 5.03 2.12 -10.13
C ALA A 276 3.85 3.03 -10.48
N TYR A 277 3.89 4.28 -10.04
CA TYR A 277 2.77 5.21 -10.21
C TYR A 277 3.25 6.57 -10.73
N LEU A 278 2.78 6.92 -11.92
CA LEU A 278 2.77 8.29 -12.43
C LEU A 278 1.52 8.97 -11.88
N GLU A 279 1.65 9.69 -10.76
CA GLU A 279 0.55 10.42 -10.11
C GLU A 279 0.55 11.92 -10.48
N TYR A 280 -0.64 12.52 -10.58
CA TYR A 280 -0.84 13.97 -10.77
C TYR A 280 -0.01 14.60 -11.91
N SER A 281 0.31 13.83 -12.96
CA SER A 281 1.20 14.30 -14.02
C SER A 281 0.45 15.21 -14.99
N SER A 282 0.77 16.50 -14.97
CA SER A 282 0.10 17.51 -15.80
C SER A 282 0.31 17.25 -17.30
N ILE A 283 -0.77 16.96 -18.02
CA ILE A 283 -0.75 16.73 -19.47
C ILE A 283 -0.17 17.96 -20.20
N PRO A 284 -0.67 19.21 -19.99
CA PRO A 284 -0.15 20.39 -20.69
C PRO A 284 1.34 20.68 -20.45
N ASN A 285 1.93 20.17 -19.36
CA ASN A 285 3.33 20.44 -19.01
C ASN A 285 4.30 19.33 -19.45
N HIS A 286 3.82 18.11 -19.73
CA HIS A 286 4.66 16.92 -19.92
C HIS A 286 4.33 16.09 -21.17
N LEU A 287 3.08 16.17 -21.65
CA LEU A 287 2.54 15.41 -22.77
C LEU A 287 1.50 16.27 -23.55
N PRO A 288 1.79 17.55 -23.90
CA PRO A 288 0.78 18.50 -24.34
C PRO A 288 0.00 18.09 -25.60
N GLU A 289 0.60 17.26 -26.46
CA GLU A 289 -0.04 16.71 -27.65
C GLU A 289 -1.27 15.86 -27.30
N LEU A 290 -1.28 15.19 -26.14
CA LEU A 290 -2.41 14.39 -25.64
C LEU A 290 -3.65 15.24 -25.30
N GLU A 291 -3.50 16.53 -25.04
CA GLU A 291 -4.64 17.43 -24.79
C GLU A 291 -5.58 17.49 -26.03
N ASN A 292 -5.03 17.29 -27.23
CA ASN A 292 -5.80 17.22 -28.48
C ASN A 292 -6.66 15.95 -28.61
N ASP A 293 -6.47 14.95 -27.75
CA ASP A 293 -7.24 13.71 -27.72
C ASP A 293 -8.41 13.72 -26.72
N ILE A 294 -8.59 14.83 -25.99
CA ILE A 294 -9.65 15.05 -24.99
C ILE A 294 -10.65 16.09 -25.51
N ARG A 295 -11.92 16.01 -25.12
CA ARG A 295 -12.95 17.00 -25.47
C ARG A 295 -13.59 17.56 -24.20
N GLU A 296 -13.89 18.86 -24.20
CA GLU A 296 -14.67 19.47 -23.12
C GLU A 296 -16.07 18.86 -23.07
N MET A 297 -16.57 18.58 -21.86
CA MET A 297 -17.86 17.93 -21.67
C MET A 297 -18.99 18.97 -21.86
N PRO A 298 -20.04 18.68 -22.65
CA PRO A 298 -21.02 19.70 -23.08
C PRO A 298 -21.85 20.30 -21.93
N PHE A 299 -21.89 19.65 -20.77
CA PHE A 299 -22.59 20.11 -19.57
C PHE A 299 -21.73 20.97 -18.62
N ILE A 300 -20.42 21.12 -18.87
CA ILE A 300 -19.54 22.00 -18.06
C ILE A 300 -19.10 23.28 -18.78
N VAL A 301 -19.24 23.35 -20.11
CA VAL A 301 -18.92 24.54 -20.94
C VAL A 301 -19.59 25.78 -20.34
N ASP A 302 -18.87 26.88 -20.19
CA ASP A 302 -19.30 28.13 -19.53
C ASP A 302 -19.71 28.01 -18.04
N VAL A 303 -19.67 26.83 -17.42
CA VAL A 303 -20.01 26.60 -15.99
C VAL A 303 -18.76 26.46 -15.14
N LEU A 304 -17.77 25.70 -15.62
CA LEU A 304 -16.53 25.41 -14.90
C LEU A 304 -15.32 25.74 -15.77
N ASN A 305 -14.30 26.37 -15.16
CA ASN A 305 -13.02 26.61 -15.81
C ASN A 305 -12.00 25.56 -15.35
N ARG A 306 -11.53 24.70 -16.25
CA ARG A 306 -10.57 23.62 -15.96
C ARG A 306 -9.22 24.15 -15.46
N GLN A 307 -8.98 24.05 -14.14
CA GLN A 307 -7.71 24.48 -13.52
C GLN A 307 -6.55 23.52 -13.81
N HIS A 308 -6.83 22.22 -13.85
CA HIS A 308 -5.82 21.17 -13.99
C HIS A 308 -6.28 20.10 -15.01
N LEU A 309 -5.33 19.50 -15.72
CA LEU A 309 -5.53 18.32 -16.54
C LEU A 309 -4.35 17.38 -16.29
N ASN A 310 -4.62 16.27 -15.61
CA ASN A 310 -3.59 15.32 -15.20
C ASN A 310 -3.83 13.96 -15.85
N ILE A 311 -2.76 13.19 -16.02
CA ILE A 311 -2.80 11.75 -16.31
C ILE A 311 -2.34 10.97 -15.07
N TRP A 312 -2.93 9.80 -14.89
CA TRP A 312 -2.55 8.80 -13.91
C TRP A 312 -2.24 7.50 -14.66
N PHE A 313 -1.09 6.88 -14.40
CA PHE A 313 -0.66 5.67 -15.12
C PHE A 313 0.13 4.74 -14.18
N SER A 314 -0.24 3.46 -14.15
CA SER A 314 0.27 2.47 -13.19
C SER A 314 -0.03 1.02 -13.62
N ASP A 315 0.40 0.07 -12.78
CA ASP A 315 0.23 -1.39 -12.89
C ASP A 315 -1.15 -1.93 -12.46
N GLY A 316 -2.01 -1.07 -11.92
CA GLY A 316 -3.35 -1.42 -11.42
C GLY A 316 -3.40 -1.84 -9.94
N ASN A 317 -2.30 -1.67 -9.19
CA ASN A 317 -2.20 -1.98 -7.76
C ASN A 317 -1.94 -0.71 -6.91
N THR A 318 -2.49 0.45 -7.30
CA THR A 318 -2.35 1.72 -6.55
C THR A 318 -3.39 1.86 -5.45
N LEU A 319 -2.94 2.04 -4.19
CA LEU A 319 -3.81 2.44 -3.09
C LEU A 319 -3.60 3.93 -2.74
N GLY A 320 -4.55 4.77 -3.16
CA GLY A 320 -4.75 6.10 -2.59
C GLY A 320 -5.47 6.01 -1.23
N LYS A 321 -5.18 6.91 -0.31
CA LYS A 321 -5.85 6.96 1.01
C LYS A 321 -6.98 7.99 1.00
N LEU A 322 -7.92 7.87 1.94
CA LEU A 322 -9.08 8.75 2.01
C LEU A 322 -8.64 10.20 2.28
N HIS A 323 -8.90 11.09 1.34
CA HIS A 323 -8.59 12.52 1.43
C HIS A 323 -9.73 13.35 0.82
N PHE A 324 -9.59 14.68 0.84
CA PHE A 324 -10.48 15.64 0.18
C PHE A 324 -9.65 16.57 -0.71
N ASP A 325 -10.10 16.78 -1.94
CA ASP A 325 -9.53 17.78 -2.85
C ASP A 325 -10.15 19.17 -2.61
N PRO A 326 -9.44 20.27 -2.90
CA PRO A 326 -9.98 21.63 -2.87
C PRO A 326 -10.71 22.01 -4.18
N PHE A 327 -11.03 21.05 -5.05
CA PHE A 327 -11.60 21.26 -6.38
C PHE A 327 -12.77 20.29 -6.66
N ASP A 328 -13.77 20.75 -7.42
CA ASP A 328 -14.68 19.85 -8.13
C ASP A 328 -13.89 19.04 -9.17
N ASN A 329 -14.00 17.70 -9.13
CA ASN A 329 -13.09 16.79 -9.83
C ASN A 329 -13.86 15.79 -10.71
N PHE A 330 -13.35 15.52 -11.92
CA PHE A 330 -13.89 14.56 -12.88
C PHE A 330 -12.87 13.45 -13.15
N LEU A 331 -12.95 12.35 -12.39
CA LEU A 331 -12.18 11.14 -12.69
C LEU A 331 -12.78 10.46 -13.93
N CYS A 332 -11.98 10.34 -14.99
CA CYS A 332 -12.40 9.90 -16.32
C CYS A 332 -11.80 8.53 -16.65
N GLN A 333 -12.59 7.60 -17.21
CA GLN A 333 -12.13 6.28 -17.65
C GLN A 333 -12.92 5.72 -18.83
#